data_AF-A0A947QDJ0-F1
#
_entry.id   AF-A0A947QDJ0-F1
#
_cell.length_a   1.000
_cell.length_b   1.000
_cell.length_c   1.000
_cell.angle_alpha   90.00
_cell.angle_beta   90.00
_cell.angle_gamma   90.00
#
_symmetry.space_group_name_H-M   'P 1'
#
loop_
_entity.id
_entity.type
_entity.pdbx_description
1 polymer ?
#
loop_
_entity_poly.entity_id
_entity_poly.type
_entity_poly.pdbx_seq_one_letter_code
_entity_poly.pdbx_strand_id
1 'polypeptide(L)'
;MNGDIAMTTTKRAIAAALMAAAGAGAWAQGISITQIGTERLLSNQETRVYVSAPALGLADGVEPPLFEVWESGDGADWLQRPVSRVSLEPNADEGISFFLLLDNSGSMWTDPAGAEAQDAGGSRIESAKAAARAFLGALSPKDGVGLAVFNTRYWNASPPGGRPADAERVLDEISRPGTEDAFTELFLSLQRGLADFAAEPGRRVLIVLSDGENYPYALKTGKPNPETGIRSASPSDIVDSAVRDGVTVYAIRFGAQRDPLVARIAEETGGRTFDAMDGAELARVYDEIRTDVLSEIAVDYRAGMIPGEKRWVKVAVANAAGGRLSATRHYFAGTVLGRGAGEPRPYYLLFVGAAAAAWLTLVLAKLERETDRAGVRLLYGSQATRFFAIAGPQTVIGAAPDADVSIAGNPSLKASHATILFDEAKNVYTIVADSPVSVNNHNVVRRRLESGDVINMAGTVVVFDEELAKGPKGPKGAEGGKRR
;
A
#
# COMPACT_ATOMS: atom_id res chain seq x y z
N MET A 1 -2.97 40.63 48.19
CA MET A 1 -2.58 39.85 46.99
C MET A 1 -3.11 38.41 46.99
N ASN A 2 -4.21 38.08 47.70
CA ASN A 2 -4.80 36.72 47.73
C ASN A 2 -6.25 36.64 47.19
N GLY A 3 -6.80 37.73 46.63
CA GLY A 3 -8.20 37.76 46.14
C GLY A 3 -8.37 37.38 44.67
N ASP A 4 -7.41 37.71 43.80
CA ASP A 4 -7.56 37.56 42.34
C ASP A 4 -7.25 36.16 41.79
N ILE A 5 -6.55 35.33 42.57
CA ILE A 5 -6.16 33.97 42.15
C ILE A 5 -7.32 32.97 42.32
N ALA A 6 -8.21 33.20 43.30
CA ALA A 6 -9.37 32.33 43.55
C ALA A 6 -10.51 32.54 42.53
N MET A 7 -10.68 33.78 42.04
CA MET A 7 -11.78 34.11 41.12
C MET A 7 -11.49 33.67 39.67
N THR A 8 -10.22 33.55 39.30
CA THR A 8 -9.77 33.09 37.97
C THR A 8 -9.76 31.56 37.84
N THR A 9 -9.45 30.83 38.92
CA THR A 9 -9.56 29.36 38.97
C THR A 9 -11.01 28.89 38.95
N THR A 10 -11.91 29.57 39.68
CA THR A 10 -13.34 29.24 39.69
C THR A 10 -14.02 29.49 38.34
N LYS A 11 -13.66 30.58 37.64
CA LYS A 11 -14.16 30.84 36.27
C LYS A 11 -13.63 29.85 35.24
N ARG A 12 -12.40 29.36 35.37
CA ARG A 12 -11.82 28.32 34.50
C ARG A 12 -12.44 26.95 34.74
N ALA A 13 -12.77 26.60 35.98
CA ALA A 13 -13.47 25.36 36.32
C ALA A 13 -14.92 25.35 35.78
N ILE A 14 -15.63 26.48 35.87
CA ILE A 14 -16.99 26.62 35.31
C ILE A 14 -16.97 26.63 33.77
N ALA A 15 -15.97 27.27 33.14
CA ALA A 15 -15.80 27.24 31.68
C ALA A 15 -15.41 25.85 31.15
N ALA A 16 -14.57 25.10 31.88
CA ALA A 16 -14.22 23.73 31.54
C ALA A 16 -15.41 22.76 31.73
N ALA A 17 -16.22 22.95 32.77
CA ALA A 17 -17.44 22.18 32.98
C ALA A 17 -18.53 22.49 31.93
N LEU A 18 -18.63 23.75 31.47
CA LEU A 18 -19.53 24.14 30.38
C LEU A 18 -19.06 23.62 29.01
N MET A 19 -17.74 23.52 28.76
CA MET A 19 -17.23 22.90 27.53
C MET A 19 -17.34 21.35 27.54
N ALA A 20 -17.18 20.71 28.70
CA ALA A 20 -17.41 19.26 28.83
C ALA A 20 -18.89 18.88 28.69
N ALA A 21 -19.81 19.71 29.18
CA ALA A 21 -21.25 19.51 28.97
C ALA A 21 -21.70 19.83 27.53
N ALA A 22 -20.99 20.72 26.82
CA ALA A 22 -21.25 21.02 25.41
C ALA A 22 -20.86 19.87 24.46
N GLY A 23 -19.85 19.07 24.84
CA GLY A 23 -19.42 17.90 24.05
C GLY A 23 -20.46 16.77 23.99
N ALA A 24 -21.12 16.46 25.12
CA ALA A 24 -22.16 15.43 25.14
C ALA A 24 -23.48 15.89 24.48
N GLY A 25 -23.80 17.20 24.56
CA GLY A 25 -25.04 17.76 24.01
C GLY A 25 -25.01 18.04 22.50
N ALA A 26 -23.85 18.27 21.90
CA ALA A 26 -23.74 18.64 20.47
C ALA A 26 -23.99 17.46 19.51
N TRP A 27 -23.74 16.22 19.94
CA TRP A 27 -23.93 15.03 19.10
C TRP A 27 -25.37 14.50 19.13
N ALA A 28 -26.09 14.70 20.24
CA ALA A 28 -27.50 14.34 20.36
C ALA A 28 -28.44 15.18 19.47
N GLN A 29 -27.96 16.30 18.91
CA GLN A 29 -28.73 17.21 18.05
C GLN A 29 -28.14 17.41 16.66
N GLY A 30 -27.10 16.64 16.30
CA GLY A 30 -26.29 16.89 15.10
C GLY A 30 -26.21 15.72 14.12
N ILE A 31 -25.44 15.97 13.06
CA ILE A 31 -24.93 14.96 12.12
C ILE A 31 -23.41 14.89 12.31
N SER A 32 -22.84 13.70 12.20
CA SER A 32 -21.39 13.49 12.24
C SER A 32 -20.97 12.39 11.26
N ILE A 33 -19.77 12.51 10.71
CA ILE A 33 -19.17 11.47 9.87
C ILE A 33 -18.32 10.58 10.79
N THR A 34 -18.68 9.32 10.96
CA THR A 34 -18.01 8.40 11.89
C THR A 34 -16.86 7.63 11.23
N GLN A 35 -17.01 7.26 9.96
CA GLN A 35 -15.98 6.58 9.17
C GLN A 35 -16.08 6.97 7.69
N ILE A 36 -14.94 7.02 6.99
CA ILE A 36 -14.90 7.10 5.53
C ILE A 36 -14.11 5.89 5.02
N GLY A 37 -14.76 5.01 4.25
CA GLY A 37 -14.14 3.83 3.66
C GLY A 37 -13.60 4.12 2.26
N THR A 38 -12.32 3.86 2.05
CA THR A 38 -11.57 4.14 0.82
C THR A 38 -11.38 2.91 -0.08
N GLU A 39 -12.06 1.82 0.25
CA GLU A 39 -11.67 0.47 -0.17
C GLU A 39 -12.04 0.24 -1.64
N ARG A 40 -13.02 1.01 -2.12
CA ARG A 40 -13.54 1.01 -3.49
C ARG A 40 -13.07 2.23 -4.29
N LEU A 41 -12.25 3.09 -3.68
CA LEU A 41 -11.74 4.31 -4.32
C LEU A 41 -10.89 3.97 -5.54
N LEU A 42 -10.07 2.93 -5.42
CA LEU A 42 -9.19 2.43 -6.47
C LEU A 42 -9.93 1.73 -7.61
N SER A 43 -10.84 0.82 -7.26
CA SER A 43 -11.48 -0.05 -8.24
C SER A 43 -12.60 0.66 -9.01
N ASN A 44 -13.39 1.47 -8.31
CA ASN A 44 -14.66 2.00 -8.81
C ASN A 44 -14.77 3.53 -8.70
N GLN A 45 -13.75 4.20 -8.16
CA GLN A 45 -13.82 5.63 -7.84
C GLN A 45 -14.99 5.96 -6.91
N GLU A 46 -15.34 5.03 -6.02
CA GLU A 46 -16.46 5.13 -5.09
C GLU A 46 -15.94 5.09 -3.66
N THR A 47 -16.51 5.95 -2.82
CA THR A 47 -16.19 6.05 -1.40
C THR A 47 -17.49 5.91 -0.62
N ARG A 48 -17.42 5.20 0.52
CA ARG A 48 -18.54 5.06 1.46
C ARG A 48 -18.30 5.95 2.67
N VAL A 49 -19.31 6.73 3.05
CA VAL A 49 -19.29 7.56 4.26
C VAL A 49 -20.30 7.00 5.24
N TYR A 50 -19.85 6.66 6.45
CA TYR A 50 -20.73 6.31 7.56
C TYR A 50 -21.06 7.57 8.35
N VAL A 51 -22.34 7.76 8.62
CA VAL A 51 -22.90 8.96 9.21
C VAL A 51 -23.75 8.59 10.41
N SER A 52 -23.48 9.20 11.55
CA SER A 52 -24.39 9.18 12.70
C SER A 52 -25.24 10.44 12.67
N ALA A 53 -26.56 10.26 12.68
CA ALA A 53 -27.51 11.36 12.58
C ALA A 53 -28.77 11.10 13.44
N PRO A 54 -28.62 11.00 14.78
CA PRO A 54 -29.74 10.70 15.68
C PRO A 54 -30.87 11.74 15.57
N ALA A 55 -30.54 12.99 15.23
CA ALA A 55 -31.49 14.09 15.06
C ALA A 55 -32.46 13.92 13.87
N LEU A 56 -32.20 12.99 12.95
CA LEU A 56 -33.10 12.72 11.81
C LEU A 56 -34.30 11.86 12.22
N GLY A 57 -34.22 11.12 13.33
CA GLY A 57 -35.33 10.29 13.83
C GLY A 57 -35.92 9.35 12.77
N LEU A 58 -35.06 8.73 11.95
CA LEU A 58 -35.50 7.84 10.88
C LEU A 58 -36.11 6.58 11.48
N ALA A 59 -37.34 6.26 11.09
CA ALA A 59 -38.02 5.03 11.46
C ALA A 59 -37.89 3.99 10.34
N ASP A 60 -38.02 2.71 10.71
CA ASP A 60 -37.98 1.59 9.77
C ASP A 60 -38.95 1.78 8.58
N GLY A 61 -38.43 1.58 7.36
CA GLY A 61 -39.23 1.61 6.13
C GLY A 61 -39.54 2.99 5.55
N VAL A 62 -38.94 4.06 6.09
CA VAL A 62 -39.00 5.41 5.49
C VAL A 62 -37.96 5.54 4.37
N GLU A 63 -38.32 6.22 3.28
CA GLU A 63 -37.34 6.52 2.22
C GLU A 63 -36.15 7.31 2.80
N PRO A 64 -34.91 6.96 2.45
CA PRO A 64 -33.74 7.65 2.97
C PRO A 64 -33.79 9.13 2.57
N PRO A 65 -33.45 10.05 3.50
CA PRO A 65 -33.47 11.48 3.19
C PRO A 65 -32.43 11.79 2.11
N LEU A 66 -32.66 12.88 1.37
CA LEU A 66 -31.71 13.31 0.33
C LEU A 66 -30.43 13.82 0.98
N PHE A 67 -29.35 13.05 0.81
CA PHE A 67 -28.00 13.47 1.20
C PHE A 67 -27.31 14.21 0.07
N GLU A 68 -26.62 15.29 0.41
CA GLU A 68 -25.70 15.99 -0.47
C GLU A 68 -24.28 15.79 0.02
N VAL A 69 -23.40 15.35 -0.88
CA VAL A 69 -21.98 15.17 -0.60
C VAL A 69 -21.17 16.15 -1.41
N TRP A 70 -20.22 16.81 -0.76
CA TRP A 70 -19.23 17.67 -1.40
C TRP A 70 -17.83 17.24 -1.03
N GLU A 71 -16.90 17.39 -1.96
CA GLU A 71 -15.49 17.15 -1.76
C GLU A 71 -14.65 18.40 -1.99
N SER A 72 -13.53 18.49 -1.29
CA SER A 72 -12.55 19.56 -1.44
C SER A 72 -11.12 19.02 -1.28
N GLY A 73 -10.20 19.53 -2.09
CA GLY A 73 -8.77 19.22 -1.97
C GLY A 73 -8.05 20.05 -0.90
N ASP A 74 -8.55 21.25 -0.63
CA ASP A 74 -7.92 22.26 0.24
C ASP A 74 -8.77 22.63 1.47
N GLY A 75 -10.01 22.13 1.53
CA GLY A 75 -11.00 22.44 2.57
C GLY A 75 -11.76 23.75 2.33
N ALA A 76 -11.43 24.49 1.28
CA ALA A 76 -12.04 25.78 0.94
C ALA A 76 -12.94 25.68 -0.29
N ASP A 77 -12.44 25.08 -1.37
CA ASP A 77 -13.16 24.94 -2.64
C ASP A 77 -13.91 23.61 -2.69
N TRP A 78 -15.25 23.69 -2.60
CA TRP A 78 -16.13 22.53 -2.51
C TRP A 78 -16.81 22.22 -3.85
N LEU A 79 -16.67 20.97 -4.28
CA LEU A 79 -17.31 20.42 -5.48
C LEU A 79 -18.34 19.39 -5.08
N GLN A 80 -19.58 19.53 -5.57
CA GLN A 80 -20.62 18.54 -5.32
C GLN A 80 -20.31 17.23 -6.03
N ARG A 81 -20.52 16.12 -5.32
CA ARG A 81 -20.31 14.76 -5.83
C ARG A 81 -21.65 14.04 -5.93
N PRO A 82 -21.86 13.24 -6.99
CA PRO A 82 -23.08 12.48 -7.14
C PRO A 82 -23.11 11.33 -6.12
N VAL A 83 -24.18 11.29 -5.32
CA VAL A 83 -24.50 10.18 -4.41
C VAL A 83 -25.04 9.02 -5.25
N SER A 84 -24.44 7.84 -5.11
CA SER A 84 -24.85 6.62 -5.81
C SER A 84 -25.92 5.84 -5.04
N ARG A 85 -25.79 5.77 -3.71
CA ARG A 85 -26.71 5.03 -2.84
C ARG A 85 -26.70 5.60 -1.42
N VAL A 86 -27.87 5.56 -0.77
CA VAL A 86 -28.00 5.78 0.68
C VAL A 86 -28.62 4.52 1.26
N SER A 87 -27.99 3.96 2.29
CA SER A 87 -28.45 2.76 3.00
C SER A 87 -28.65 3.09 4.47
N LEU A 88 -29.85 2.83 4.97
CA LEU A 88 -30.16 2.94 6.39
C LEU A 88 -29.73 1.66 7.10
N GLU A 89 -29.07 1.77 8.25
CA GLU A 89 -28.61 0.64 9.07
C GLU A 89 -27.83 -0.44 8.28
N PRO A 90 -26.88 -0.05 7.41
CA PRO A 90 -26.16 -0.99 6.54
C PRO A 90 -25.40 -2.06 7.34
N ASN A 91 -25.04 -1.70 8.58
CA ASN A 91 -24.23 -2.51 9.49
C ASN A 91 -25.00 -3.75 10.00
N ALA A 92 -26.34 -3.71 10.06
CA ALA A 92 -27.13 -4.89 10.39
C ALA A 92 -27.06 -5.99 9.30
N ASP A 93 -26.93 -5.57 8.04
CA ASP A 93 -26.87 -6.46 6.89
C ASP A 93 -25.46 -6.91 6.54
N GLU A 94 -24.48 -6.01 6.62
CA GLU A 94 -23.10 -6.25 6.21
C GLU A 94 -22.23 -6.80 7.35
N GLY A 95 -22.61 -6.56 8.61
CA GLY A 95 -21.80 -6.87 9.79
C GLY A 95 -20.78 -5.79 10.12
N ILE A 96 -20.32 -5.79 11.36
CA ILE A 96 -19.33 -4.85 11.88
C ILE A 96 -18.08 -5.62 12.30
N SER A 97 -16.90 -5.13 11.94
CA SER A 97 -15.65 -5.58 12.53
C SER A 97 -15.37 -4.75 13.78
N PHE A 98 -15.25 -5.41 14.93
CA PHE A 98 -14.86 -4.83 16.20
C PHE A 98 -13.44 -5.28 16.57
N PHE A 99 -12.65 -4.37 17.12
CA PHE A 99 -11.38 -4.72 17.75
C PHE A 99 -11.32 -4.16 19.16
N LEU A 100 -11.30 -5.07 20.14
CA LEU A 100 -11.24 -4.71 21.55
C LEU A 100 -9.78 -4.60 22.00
N LEU A 101 -9.39 -3.44 22.52
CA LEU A 101 -8.07 -3.20 23.10
C LEU A 101 -8.23 -3.02 24.61
N LEU A 102 -7.87 -4.05 25.38
CA LEU A 102 -8.09 -4.14 26.82
C LEU A 102 -6.81 -3.87 27.61
N ASP A 103 -6.86 -2.90 28.51
CA ASP A 103 -5.79 -2.62 29.47
C ASP A 103 -5.69 -3.73 30.52
N ASN A 104 -4.50 -4.30 30.69
CA ASN A 104 -4.15 -5.26 31.73
C ASN A 104 -2.94 -4.78 32.54
N SER A 105 -2.84 -3.47 32.79
CA SER A 105 -1.86 -2.85 33.68
C SER A 105 -2.14 -3.19 35.15
N GLY A 106 -1.18 -2.89 36.03
CA GLY A 106 -1.31 -3.20 37.46
C GLY A 106 -2.51 -2.53 38.14
N SER A 107 -2.92 -1.35 37.69
CA SER A 107 -4.03 -0.58 38.27
C SER A 107 -5.41 -1.19 37.97
N MET A 108 -5.54 -1.95 36.89
CA MET A 108 -6.75 -2.70 36.54
C MET A 108 -7.07 -3.84 37.51
N TRP A 109 -6.09 -4.25 38.33
CA TRP A 109 -6.26 -5.31 39.36
C TRP A 109 -6.63 -4.75 40.74
N THR A 110 -6.83 -3.43 40.85
CA THR A 110 -7.35 -2.81 42.07
C THR A 110 -8.88 -2.78 42.07
N ASP A 111 -9.48 -2.57 43.24
CA ASP A 111 -10.92 -2.34 43.36
C ASP A 111 -11.31 -0.98 42.74
N PRO A 112 -12.61 -0.70 42.52
CA PRO A 112 -13.06 0.58 41.97
C PRO A 112 -12.63 1.80 42.80
N ALA A 113 -12.34 1.63 44.10
CA ALA A 113 -11.86 2.67 45.01
C ALA A 113 -10.33 2.85 45.00
N GLY A 114 -9.58 2.01 44.26
CA GLY A 114 -8.12 2.05 44.13
C GLY A 114 -7.34 1.31 45.23
N ALA A 115 -8.01 0.53 46.09
CA ALA A 115 -7.35 -0.37 47.03
C ALA A 115 -7.04 -1.72 46.35
N GLU A 116 -6.02 -2.45 46.82
CA GLU A 116 -5.80 -3.81 46.35
C GLU A 116 -7.04 -4.66 46.64
N ALA A 117 -7.63 -5.22 45.59
CA ALA A 117 -8.85 -6.03 45.72
C ALA A 117 -8.53 -7.26 46.58
N GLN A 118 -9.18 -7.36 47.74
CA GLN A 118 -9.01 -8.50 48.66
C GLN A 118 -9.62 -9.79 48.10
N ASP A 119 -10.60 -9.67 47.21
CA ASP A 119 -11.25 -10.77 46.49
C ASP A 119 -11.13 -10.58 44.96
N ALA A 120 -10.80 -11.65 44.25
CA ALA A 120 -10.60 -11.64 42.80
C ALA A 120 -11.81 -11.07 42.02
N GLY A 121 -13.05 -11.34 42.50
CA GLY A 121 -14.29 -10.92 41.83
C GLY A 121 -14.68 -9.44 41.96
N GLY A 122 -13.91 -8.64 42.71
CA GLY A 122 -14.18 -7.21 42.90
C GLY A 122 -13.26 -6.27 42.11
N SER A 123 -12.34 -6.80 41.31
CA SER A 123 -11.36 -5.98 40.58
C SER A 123 -11.96 -5.32 39.33
N ARG A 124 -11.33 -4.22 38.90
CA ARG A 124 -11.70 -3.51 37.65
C ARG A 124 -11.63 -4.45 36.44
N ILE A 125 -10.58 -5.26 36.33
CA ILE A 125 -10.39 -6.19 35.21
C ILE A 125 -11.50 -7.26 35.13
N GLU A 126 -11.99 -7.78 36.25
CA GLU A 126 -13.09 -8.77 36.23
C GLU A 126 -14.41 -8.12 35.79
N SER A 127 -14.66 -6.87 36.23
CA SER A 127 -15.79 -6.08 35.71
C SER A 127 -15.67 -5.82 34.20
N ALA A 128 -14.45 -5.52 33.73
CA ALA A 128 -14.16 -5.34 32.32
C ALA A 128 -14.37 -6.61 31.49
N LYS A 129 -13.88 -7.76 31.96
CA LYS A 129 -14.11 -9.07 31.34
C LYS A 129 -15.59 -9.42 31.28
N ALA A 130 -16.34 -9.20 32.36
CA ALA A 130 -17.76 -9.47 32.41
C ALA A 130 -18.54 -8.61 31.40
N ALA A 131 -18.23 -7.31 31.32
CA ALA A 131 -18.86 -6.41 30.35
C ALA A 131 -18.47 -6.73 28.91
N ALA A 132 -17.20 -7.05 28.66
CA ALA A 132 -16.72 -7.49 27.34
C ALA A 132 -17.40 -8.79 26.91
N ARG A 133 -17.55 -9.77 27.82
CA ARG A 133 -18.27 -11.03 27.53
C ARG A 133 -19.74 -10.77 27.19
N ALA A 134 -20.41 -9.90 27.93
CA ALA A 134 -21.79 -9.52 27.63
C ALA A 134 -21.91 -8.85 26.24
N PHE A 135 -20.96 -7.98 25.90
CA PHE A 135 -20.88 -7.37 24.57
C PHE A 135 -20.67 -8.42 23.47
N LEU A 136 -19.70 -9.32 23.62
CA LEU A 136 -19.40 -10.38 22.65
C LEU A 136 -20.61 -11.31 22.42
N GLY A 137 -21.34 -11.64 23.48
CA GLY A 137 -22.57 -12.46 23.39
C GLY A 137 -23.74 -11.75 22.70
N ALA A 138 -23.71 -10.42 22.57
CA ALA A 138 -24.76 -9.63 21.91
C ALA A 138 -24.47 -9.35 20.42
N LEU A 139 -23.32 -9.79 19.91
CA LEU A 139 -22.91 -9.58 18.52
C LEU A 139 -23.65 -10.51 17.55
N SER A 140 -23.84 -10.03 16.33
CA SER A 140 -24.41 -10.79 15.23
C SER A 140 -23.41 -11.85 14.73
N PRO A 141 -23.88 -12.99 14.16
CA PRO A 141 -22.99 -13.95 13.48
C PRO A 141 -22.21 -13.37 12.29
N LYS A 142 -22.61 -12.20 11.78
CA LYS A 142 -21.91 -11.47 10.72
C LYS A 142 -20.79 -10.55 11.24
N ASP A 143 -20.79 -10.26 12.53
CA ASP A 143 -19.80 -9.37 13.13
C ASP A 143 -18.47 -10.12 13.33
N GLY A 144 -17.37 -9.45 12.97
CA GLY A 144 -16.02 -9.92 13.21
C GLY A 144 -15.46 -9.32 14.50
N VAL A 145 -14.69 -10.09 15.26
CA VAL A 145 -14.09 -9.63 16.51
C VAL A 145 -12.61 -9.98 16.57
N GLY A 146 -11.80 -8.99 16.95
CA GLY A 146 -10.48 -9.22 17.54
C GLY A 146 -10.44 -8.81 19.01
N LEU A 147 -9.44 -9.31 19.73
CA LEU A 147 -9.12 -8.91 21.09
C LEU A 147 -7.60 -8.78 21.22
N ALA A 148 -7.13 -7.61 21.65
CA ALA A 148 -5.75 -7.39 22.05
C ALA A 148 -5.72 -6.92 23.50
N VAL A 149 -4.69 -7.35 24.21
CA VAL A 149 -4.44 -7.00 25.60
C VAL A 149 -3.12 -6.24 25.65
N PHE A 150 -3.08 -5.16 26.43
CA PHE A 150 -1.88 -4.35 26.54
C PHE A 150 -1.54 -3.93 27.95
N ASN A 151 -0.25 -3.72 28.18
CA ASN A 151 0.34 -3.15 29.39
C ASN A 151 1.70 -2.53 29.01
N THR A 152 2.82 -2.96 29.59
CA THR A 152 4.17 -2.70 29.05
C THR A 152 4.36 -3.31 27.66
N ARG A 153 3.64 -4.39 27.36
CA ARG A 153 3.72 -5.17 26.12
C ARG A 153 2.38 -5.12 25.38
N TYR A 154 2.41 -5.44 24.10
CA TYR A 154 1.22 -5.63 23.29
C TYR A 154 1.05 -7.11 22.95
N TRP A 155 -0.11 -7.68 23.27
CA TRP A 155 -0.46 -9.05 22.92
C TRP A 155 -1.75 -9.06 22.13
N ASN A 156 -1.66 -9.39 20.84
CA ASN A 156 -2.81 -9.70 20.02
C ASN A 156 -3.29 -11.11 20.38
N ALA A 157 -4.36 -11.18 21.17
CA ALA A 157 -4.83 -12.38 21.85
C ALA A 157 -5.83 -13.15 20.97
N SER A 158 -6.63 -12.43 20.18
CA SER A 158 -7.43 -12.94 19.07
C SER A 158 -7.30 -11.98 17.89
N PRO A 159 -6.87 -12.46 16.71
CA PRO A 159 -6.73 -11.61 15.54
C PRO A 159 -8.07 -11.02 15.12
N PRO A 160 -8.08 -9.83 14.47
CA PRO A 160 -9.29 -9.27 13.88
C PRO A 160 -9.97 -10.21 12.88
N GLY A 161 -11.29 -10.04 12.71
CA GLY A 161 -12.10 -10.87 11.82
C GLY A 161 -12.45 -12.27 12.39
N GLY A 162 -12.07 -12.56 13.64
CA GLY A 162 -12.41 -13.79 14.35
C GLY A 162 -13.87 -13.86 14.80
N ARG A 163 -14.29 -15.01 15.35
CA ARG A 163 -15.64 -15.17 15.91
C ARG A 163 -15.68 -14.62 17.35
N PRO A 164 -16.82 -14.07 17.81
CA PRO A 164 -16.96 -13.60 19.20
C PRO A 164 -16.58 -14.66 20.25
N ALA A 165 -16.96 -15.92 20.01
CA ALA A 165 -16.65 -17.04 20.91
C ALA A 165 -15.14 -17.32 21.06
N ASP A 166 -14.31 -16.97 20.08
CA ASP A 166 -12.86 -17.13 20.18
C ASP A 166 -12.27 -16.07 21.12
N ALA A 167 -12.72 -14.82 21.00
CA ALA A 167 -12.35 -13.74 21.93
C ALA A 167 -12.84 -14.01 23.36
N GLU A 168 -14.04 -14.59 23.53
CA GLU A 168 -14.57 -14.94 24.86
C GLU A 168 -13.70 -15.95 25.61
N ARG A 169 -13.15 -16.96 24.92
CA ARG A 169 -12.25 -17.95 25.55
C ARG A 169 -10.95 -17.31 26.03
N VAL A 170 -10.45 -16.36 25.26
CA VAL A 170 -9.18 -15.67 25.56
C VAL A 170 -9.31 -14.71 26.74
N LEU A 171 -10.50 -14.13 26.98
CA LEU A 171 -10.75 -13.30 28.17
C LEU A 171 -10.46 -14.03 29.48
N ASP A 172 -10.68 -15.35 29.54
CA ASP A 172 -10.43 -16.18 30.72
C ASP A 172 -8.94 -16.46 30.95
N GLU A 173 -8.12 -16.35 29.90
CA GLU A 173 -6.66 -16.56 29.97
C GLU A 173 -5.91 -15.33 30.51
N ILE A 174 -6.59 -14.18 30.59
CA ILE A 174 -5.98 -12.92 31.05
C ILE A 174 -5.74 -12.98 32.56
N SER A 175 -4.47 -13.06 32.95
CA SER A 175 -4.01 -13.05 34.33
C SER A 175 -3.29 -11.76 34.71
N ARG A 176 -3.12 -11.53 36.02
CA ARG A 176 -2.41 -10.37 36.56
C ARG A 176 -0.98 -10.31 36.01
N PRO A 177 -0.53 -9.16 35.46
CA PRO A 177 0.84 -9.03 34.97
C PRO A 177 1.85 -9.10 36.12
N GLY A 178 3.08 -9.51 35.79
CA GLY A 178 4.22 -9.36 36.68
C GLY A 178 4.55 -7.88 36.92
N THR A 179 5.34 -7.57 37.95
CA THR A 179 5.69 -6.19 38.31
C THR A 179 6.44 -5.45 37.21
N GLU A 180 7.25 -6.14 36.39
CA GLU A 180 7.91 -5.54 35.22
C GLU A 180 6.95 -5.10 34.10
N ASP A 181 5.77 -5.72 34.03
CA ASP A 181 4.78 -5.51 32.98
C ASP A 181 3.57 -4.68 33.45
N ALA A 182 3.67 -4.01 34.60
CA ALA A 182 2.56 -3.26 35.21
C ALA A 182 2.35 -1.84 34.65
N PHE A 183 3.09 -1.43 33.62
CA PHE A 183 3.00 -0.10 32.99
C PHE A 183 1.93 -0.06 31.89
N THR A 184 1.63 1.12 31.35
CA THR A 184 0.53 1.33 30.39
C THR A 184 1.04 2.00 29.11
N GLU A 185 1.41 1.21 28.11
CA GLU A 185 1.86 1.69 26.78
C GLU A 185 0.66 1.95 25.84
N LEU A 186 -0.28 2.77 26.28
CA LEU A 186 -1.57 2.99 25.62
C LEU A 186 -1.42 3.44 24.16
N PHE A 187 -0.66 4.50 23.90
CA PHE A 187 -0.55 5.07 22.55
C PHE A 187 0.13 4.14 21.56
N LEU A 188 1.15 3.42 22.01
CA LEU A 188 1.87 2.49 21.16
C LEU A 188 1.06 1.22 20.89
N SER A 189 0.31 0.76 21.89
CA SER A 189 -0.61 -0.37 21.76
C SER A 189 -1.78 -0.02 20.84
N LEU A 190 -2.29 1.21 20.92
CA LEU A 190 -3.32 1.71 20.00
C LEU A 190 -2.79 1.78 18.56
N GLN A 191 -1.57 2.29 18.34
CA GLN A 191 -0.96 2.30 17.01
C GLN A 191 -0.79 0.89 16.43
N ARG A 192 -0.36 -0.07 17.25
CA ARG A 192 -0.24 -1.48 16.85
C ARG A 192 -1.58 -2.13 16.58
N GLY A 193 -2.57 -1.84 17.42
CA GLY A 193 -3.93 -2.32 17.23
C GLY A 193 -4.54 -1.82 15.92
N LEU A 194 -4.34 -0.54 15.59
CA LEU A 194 -4.77 0.01 14.30
C LEU A 194 -4.10 -0.71 13.12
N ALA A 195 -2.79 -0.97 13.21
CA ALA A 195 -2.05 -1.66 12.15
C ALA A 195 -2.53 -3.11 11.94
N ASP A 196 -2.81 -3.85 13.01
CA ASP A 196 -3.37 -5.20 12.93
C ASP A 196 -4.80 -5.19 12.34
N PHE A 197 -5.54 -4.11 12.56
CA PHE A 197 -6.94 -3.98 12.18
C PHE A 197 -7.18 -3.35 10.80
N ALA A 198 -6.17 -2.71 10.22
CA ALA A 198 -6.27 -1.98 8.96
C ALA A 198 -6.74 -2.84 7.78
N ALA A 199 -6.46 -4.15 7.81
CA ALA A 199 -6.81 -5.08 6.73
C ALA A 199 -8.29 -5.51 6.73
N GLU A 200 -9.03 -5.28 7.81
CA GLU A 200 -10.44 -5.67 7.90
C GLU A 200 -11.31 -4.84 6.92
N PRO A 201 -12.26 -5.47 6.22
CA PRO A 201 -13.16 -4.75 5.32
C PRO A 201 -14.33 -4.11 6.07
N GLY A 202 -15.02 -3.18 5.41
CA GLY A 202 -16.33 -2.69 5.88
C GLY A 202 -16.24 -1.70 7.06
N ARG A 203 -17.18 -1.81 7.99
CA ARG A 203 -17.26 -0.94 9.18
C ARG A 203 -16.31 -1.42 10.25
N ARG A 204 -15.33 -0.58 10.62
CA ARG A 204 -14.25 -0.91 11.57
C ARG A 204 -14.31 -0.05 12.82
N VAL A 205 -14.56 -0.71 13.96
CA VAL A 205 -14.68 -0.06 15.26
C VAL A 205 -13.62 -0.60 16.21
N LEU A 206 -12.65 0.23 16.60
CA LEU A 206 -11.69 -0.11 17.65
C LEU A 206 -12.18 0.47 18.98
N ILE A 207 -12.39 -0.38 19.97
CA ILE A 207 -12.80 0.03 21.32
C ILE A 207 -11.62 -0.14 22.26
N VAL A 208 -11.09 0.96 22.80
CA VAL A 208 -10.02 0.95 23.79
C VAL A 208 -10.58 1.17 25.18
N LEU A 209 -10.30 0.23 26.09
CA LEU A 209 -10.67 0.31 27.50
C LEU A 209 -9.41 0.46 28.33
N SER A 210 -9.30 1.56 29.08
CA SER A 210 -8.18 1.82 29.99
C SER A 210 -8.65 2.59 31.22
N ASP A 211 -8.03 2.33 32.37
CA ASP A 211 -8.36 3.00 33.64
C ASP A 211 -7.68 4.36 33.81
N GLY A 212 -6.77 4.75 32.92
CA GLY A 212 -6.16 6.06 32.96
C GLY A 212 -4.88 6.21 32.15
N GLU A 213 -4.26 7.39 32.33
CA GLU A 213 -3.19 7.98 31.53
C GLU A 213 -2.14 7.02 30.95
N ASN A 214 -1.71 7.33 29.72
CA ASN A 214 -0.55 6.69 29.11
C ASN A 214 0.68 6.80 30.03
N TYR A 215 1.15 5.66 30.55
CA TYR A 215 2.23 5.55 31.52
C TYR A 215 3.36 4.67 30.95
N PRO A 216 4.12 5.17 29.95
CA PRO A 216 5.05 4.35 29.18
C PRO A 216 6.29 3.96 29.99
N TYR A 217 6.76 2.72 29.81
CA TYR A 217 7.84 2.09 30.56
C TYR A 217 9.14 2.89 30.46
N ALA A 218 9.49 3.33 29.25
CA ALA A 218 10.76 4.00 28.99
C ALA A 218 10.89 5.35 29.69
N LEU A 219 9.81 6.13 29.78
CA LEU A 219 9.81 7.43 30.46
C LEU A 219 9.89 7.30 31.98
N LYS A 220 9.45 6.17 32.54
CA LYS A 220 9.33 5.97 33.99
C LYS A 220 10.51 5.26 34.59
N THR A 221 11.02 4.25 33.89
CA THR A 221 12.16 3.46 34.37
C THR A 221 13.51 3.99 33.87
N GLY A 222 13.50 4.85 32.84
CA GLY A 222 14.71 5.32 32.15
C GLY A 222 15.41 4.22 31.35
N LYS A 223 14.80 3.03 31.21
CA LYS A 223 15.32 1.89 30.45
C LYS A 223 14.50 1.71 29.16
N PRO A 224 15.09 1.20 28.07
CA PRO A 224 14.33 0.89 26.88
C PRO A 224 13.25 -0.17 27.19
N ASN A 225 12.05 0.01 26.64
CA ASN A 225 10.98 -0.97 26.70
C ASN A 225 11.48 -2.30 26.07
N PRO A 226 11.20 -3.47 26.68
CA PRO A 226 11.72 -4.76 26.22
C PRO A 226 11.26 -5.16 24.82
N GLU A 227 10.12 -4.65 24.36
CA GLU A 227 9.55 -4.98 23.06
C GLU A 227 9.75 -3.85 22.04
N THR A 228 9.63 -2.60 22.49
CA THR A 228 9.54 -1.44 21.59
C THR A 228 10.72 -0.47 21.69
N GLY A 229 11.64 -0.72 22.62
CA GLY A 229 12.83 0.10 22.84
C GLY A 229 12.47 1.51 23.31
N ILE A 230 12.86 2.52 22.52
CA ILE A 230 12.61 3.94 22.81
C ILE A 230 11.49 4.53 21.94
N ARG A 231 10.72 3.68 21.24
CA ARG A 231 9.62 4.14 20.38
C ARG A 231 8.51 4.75 21.23
N SER A 232 7.93 5.83 20.74
CA SER A 232 6.71 6.42 21.27
C SER A 232 5.79 6.78 20.11
N ALA A 233 4.48 6.77 20.37
CA ALA A 233 3.47 7.20 19.42
C ALA A 233 2.87 8.52 19.90
N SER A 234 2.69 9.48 18.99
CA SER A 234 1.98 10.71 19.29
C SER A 234 0.48 10.55 19.01
N PRO A 235 -0.40 11.26 19.75
CA PRO A 235 -1.83 11.23 19.46
C PRO A 235 -2.19 11.59 18.02
N SER A 236 -1.47 12.54 17.40
CA SER A 236 -1.69 12.92 16.00
C SER A 236 -1.34 11.81 15.02
N ASP A 237 -0.27 11.05 15.25
CA ASP A 237 0.10 9.94 14.37
C ASP A 237 -0.93 8.80 14.42
N ILE A 238 -1.53 8.60 15.60
CA ILE A 238 -2.61 7.63 15.81
C ILE A 238 -3.87 8.06 15.06
N VAL A 239 -4.27 9.32 15.19
CA VAL A 239 -5.43 9.88 14.46
C VAL A 239 -5.22 9.76 12.95
N ASP A 240 -4.06 10.19 12.44
CA ASP A 240 -3.78 10.12 11.01
C ASP A 240 -3.76 8.67 10.50
N SER A 241 -3.27 7.71 11.31
CA SER A 241 -3.29 6.28 10.96
C SER A 241 -4.72 5.72 10.96
N ALA A 242 -5.51 5.98 12.00
CA ALA A 242 -6.90 5.54 12.08
C ALA A 242 -7.77 6.14 10.96
N VAL A 243 -7.61 7.43 10.65
CA VAL A 243 -8.35 8.08 9.54
C VAL A 243 -7.91 7.54 8.18
N ARG A 244 -6.61 7.26 7.99
CA ARG A 244 -6.09 6.66 6.75
C ARG A 244 -6.62 5.25 6.55
N ASP A 245 -6.63 4.47 7.61
CA ASP A 245 -7.05 3.07 7.58
C ASP A 245 -8.56 2.95 7.77
N GLY A 246 -9.31 4.06 7.81
CA GLY A 246 -10.77 4.09 7.95
C GLY A 246 -11.26 3.33 9.18
N VAL A 247 -10.60 3.49 10.33
CA VAL A 247 -10.95 2.92 11.63
C VAL A 247 -11.49 4.01 12.55
N THR A 248 -12.65 3.76 13.17
CA THR A 248 -13.20 4.63 14.21
C THR A 248 -12.75 4.16 15.58
N VAL A 249 -12.16 5.05 16.39
CA VAL A 249 -11.76 4.72 17.76
C VAL A 249 -12.81 5.19 18.76
N TYR A 250 -13.27 4.28 19.60
CA TYR A 250 -14.06 4.58 20.79
C TYR A 250 -13.20 4.36 22.03
N ALA A 251 -13.22 5.33 22.93
CA ALA A 251 -12.44 5.28 24.15
C ALA A 251 -13.35 5.13 25.36
N ILE A 252 -13.07 4.13 26.19
CA ILE A 252 -13.76 3.94 27.46
C ILE A 252 -12.73 4.19 28.56
N ARG A 253 -12.96 5.25 29.34
CA ARG A 253 -12.15 5.60 30.51
C ARG A 253 -12.78 4.98 31.74
N PHE A 254 -12.10 3.98 32.30
CA PHE A 254 -12.66 3.15 33.35
C PHE A 254 -12.08 3.49 34.73
N GLY A 255 -12.68 4.48 35.38
CA GLY A 255 -12.24 4.96 36.68
C GLY A 255 -12.32 6.48 36.80
N ALA A 256 -11.78 7.00 37.91
CA ALA A 256 -11.84 8.43 38.21
C ALA A 256 -10.89 9.27 37.32
N GLN A 257 -9.84 8.67 36.76
CA GLN A 257 -8.85 9.37 35.94
C GLN A 257 -9.41 9.63 34.53
N ARG A 258 -9.22 10.86 34.04
CA ARG A 258 -9.72 11.27 32.72
C ARG A 258 -8.58 11.79 31.85
N ASP A 259 -8.05 10.94 30.97
CA ASP A 259 -7.04 11.36 29.99
C ASP A 259 -7.71 12.17 28.85
N PRO A 260 -7.36 13.45 28.67
CA PRO A 260 -7.90 14.27 27.58
C PRO A 260 -7.34 13.90 26.20
N LEU A 261 -6.15 13.28 26.13
CA LEU A 261 -5.51 12.92 24.86
C LEU A 261 -6.21 11.75 24.18
N VAL A 262 -6.61 10.75 24.95
CA VAL A 262 -7.38 9.60 24.45
C VAL A 262 -8.75 10.06 23.95
N ALA A 263 -9.36 11.02 24.65
CA ALA A 263 -10.64 11.56 24.24
C ALA A 263 -10.56 12.28 22.89
N ARG A 264 -9.49 13.08 22.72
CA ARG A 264 -9.19 13.73 21.46
C ARG A 264 -8.99 12.74 20.32
N ILE A 265 -8.31 11.61 20.54
CA ILE A 265 -8.15 10.57 19.52
C ILE A 265 -9.50 9.99 19.10
N ALA A 266 -10.38 9.66 20.06
CA ALA A 266 -11.71 9.12 19.74
C ALA A 266 -12.54 10.11 18.89
N GLU A 267 -12.59 11.38 19.30
CA GLU A 267 -13.34 12.43 18.59
C GLU A 267 -12.75 12.70 17.18
N GLU A 268 -11.42 12.81 17.07
CA GLU A 268 -10.73 13.09 15.80
C GLU A 268 -10.68 11.88 14.85
N THR A 269 -11.01 10.67 15.31
CA THR A 269 -11.23 9.48 14.43
C THR A 269 -12.71 9.22 14.11
N GLY A 270 -13.62 9.78 14.90
CA GLY A 270 -15.06 9.82 14.61
C GLY A 270 -15.90 8.96 15.52
N GLY A 271 -15.28 8.43 16.56
CA GLY A 271 -15.96 7.77 17.66
C GLY A 271 -16.21 8.75 18.80
N ARG A 272 -16.39 8.18 19.98
CA ARG A 272 -16.78 8.89 21.19
C ARG A 272 -15.95 8.42 22.37
N THR A 273 -15.91 9.27 23.38
CA THR A 273 -15.35 8.91 24.68
C THR A 273 -16.47 8.67 25.66
N PHE A 274 -16.35 7.58 26.40
CA PHE A 274 -17.26 7.18 27.44
C PHE A 274 -16.51 7.09 28.77
N ASP A 275 -17.22 7.42 29.83
CA ASP A 275 -16.74 7.28 31.20
C ASP A 275 -17.56 6.18 31.87
N ALA A 276 -16.89 5.27 32.57
CA ALA A 276 -17.53 4.24 33.38
C ALA A 276 -16.80 4.12 34.72
N MET A 277 -17.56 4.03 35.81
CA MET A 277 -17.05 3.89 37.17
C MET A 277 -17.19 2.47 37.70
N ASP A 278 -18.12 1.69 37.16
CA ASP A 278 -18.38 0.31 37.55
C ASP A 278 -18.74 -0.59 36.35
N GLY A 279 -18.85 -1.90 36.61
CA GLY A 279 -19.16 -2.88 35.57
C GLY A 279 -20.54 -2.72 34.93
N ALA A 280 -21.53 -2.16 35.64
CA ALA A 280 -22.87 -1.95 35.10
C ALA A 280 -22.91 -0.75 34.15
N GLU A 281 -22.22 0.34 34.50
CA GLU A 281 -21.96 1.46 33.60
C GLU A 281 -21.18 1.01 32.37
N LEU A 282 -20.13 0.20 32.56
CA LEU A 282 -19.33 -0.32 31.46
C LEU A 282 -20.16 -1.17 30.48
N ALA A 283 -21.03 -2.04 30.99
CA ALA A 283 -21.95 -2.82 30.14
C ALA A 283 -22.91 -1.91 29.34
N ARG A 284 -23.43 -0.84 29.95
CA ARG A 284 -24.26 0.16 29.25
C ARG A 284 -23.49 0.89 28.16
N VAL A 285 -22.23 1.24 28.41
CA VAL A 285 -21.36 1.90 27.42
C VAL A 285 -21.15 1.01 26.20
N TYR A 286 -20.87 -0.29 26.39
CA TYR A 286 -20.75 -1.22 25.26
C TYR A 286 -22.04 -1.34 24.44
N ASP A 287 -23.19 -1.37 25.11
CA ASP A 287 -24.50 -1.40 24.45
C ASP A 287 -24.80 -0.10 23.68
N GLU A 288 -24.44 1.06 24.23
CA GLU A 288 -24.56 2.36 23.56
C GLU A 288 -23.67 2.41 22.31
N ILE A 289 -22.40 1.98 22.39
CA ILE A 289 -21.49 1.90 21.23
C ILE A 289 -22.11 1.02 20.14
N ARG A 290 -22.61 -0.17 20.51
CA ARG A 290 -23.23 -1.09 19.56
C ARG A 290 -24.44 -0.48 18.87
N THR A 291 -25.34 0.13 19.65
CA THR A 291 -26.56 0.76 19.15
C THR A 291 -26.25 1.93 18.23
N ASP A 292 -25.31 2.79 18.63
CA ASP A 292 -24.83 3.92 17.81
C ASP A 292 -24.33 3.43 16.46
N VAL A 293 -23.43 2.43 16.46
CA VAL A 293 -22.83 1.91 15.23
C VAL A 293 -23.88 1.23 14.36
N LEU A 294 -24.80 0.44 14.93
CA LEU A 294 -25.87 -0.20 14.14
C LEU A 294 -26.80 0.82 13.48
N SER A 295 -27.09 1.94 14.15
CA SER A 295 -27.98 3.00 13.68
C SER A 295 -27.36 3.94 12.63
N GLU A 296 -26.10 3.73 12.25
CA GLU A 296 -25.42 4.56 11.26
C GLU A 296 -26.07 4.45 9.87
N ILE A 297 -25.88 5.50 9.07
CA ILE A 297 -26.32 5.57 7.67
C ILE A 297 -25.07 5.49 6.79
N ALA A 298 -25.08 4.65 5.75
CA ALA A 298 -24.04 4.67 4.72
C ALA A 298 -24.48 5.51 3.52
N VAL A 299 -23.63 6.45 3.12
CA VAL A 299 -23.77 7.24 1.90
C VAL A 299 -22.63 6.87 0.97
N ASP A 300 -22.96 6.17 -0.12
CA ASP A 300 -22.04 5.84 -1.20
C ASP A 300 -22.06 6.98 -2.22
N TYR A 301 -20.88 7.45 -2.63
CA TYR A 301 -20.75 8.52 -3.62
C TYR A 301 -19.52 8.34 -4.50
N ARG A 302 -19.55 8.94 -5.69
CA ARG A 302 -18.40 8.92 -6.61
C ARG A 302 -17.37 9.97 -6.23
N ALA A 303 -16.21 9.56 -5.74
CA ALA A 303 -15.10 10.45 -5.38
C ALA A 303 -14.48 11.15 -6.59
N GLY A 304 -13.91 12.34 -6.41
CA GLY A 304 -13.23 13.13 -7.44
C GLY A 304 -11.74 12.83 -7.56
N MET A 305 -11.19 12.96 -8.76
CA MET A 305 -9.73 12.87 -9.02
C MET A 305 -9.03 14.21 -8.76
N ILE A 306 -9.24 14.81 -7.60
CA ILE A 306 -8.55 16.06 -7.25
C ILE A 306 -7.09 15.70 -6.83
N PRO A 307 -6.06 16.53 -7.08
CA PRO A 307 -4.70 16.27 -6.58
C PRO A 307 -4.56 16.47 -5.06
N GLY A 308 -3.70 15.71 -4.39
CA GLY A 308 -3.39 15.88 -2.95
C GLY A 308 -3.58 14.62 -2.10
N GLU A 309 -2.93 14.60 -0.94
CA GLU A 309 -2.96 13.45 -0.03
C GLU A 309 -4.26 13.39 0.79
N LYS A 310 -4.72 14.54 1.28
CA LYS A 310 -5.95 14.68 2.06
C LYS A 310 -7.13 15.07 1.15
N ARG A 311 -8.28 14.47 1.44
CA ARG A 311 -9.58 14.75 0.83
C ARG A 311 -10.56 15.16 1.89
N TRP A 312 -11.07 16.38 1.81
CA TRP A 312 -12.14 16.82 2.68
C TRP A 312 -13.49 16.43 2.08
N VAL A 313 -14.36 15.89 2.91
CA VAL A 313 -15.73 15.46 2.59
C VAL A 313 -16.68 16.19 3.52
N LYS A 314 -17.71 16.78 2.94
CA LYS A 314 -18.81 17.40 3.67
C LYS A 314 -20.09 16.70 3.27
N VAL A 315 -20.81 16.20 4.25
CA VAL A 315 -22.13 15.59 4.08
C VAL A 315 -23.15 16.55 4.67
N ALA A 316 -24.23 16.80 3.93
CA ALA A 316 -25.36 17.57 4.45
C ALA A 316 -26.70 16.91 4.12
N VAL A 317 -27.65 17.16 5.01
CA VAL A 317 -29.00 16.61 4.95
C VAL A 317 -29.99 17.63 5.50
N ALA A 318 -31.19 17.65 4.94
CA ALA A 318 -32.29 18.45 5.47
C ALA A 318 -32.96 17.69 6.63
N ASN A 319 -33.16 18.37 7.76
CA ASN A 319 -33.98 17.88 8.87
C ASN A 319 -35.47 18.08 8.52
N ALA A 320 -36.37 17.29 9.12
CA ALA A 320 -37.81 17.42 9.06
C ALA A 320 -38.31 18.84 9.44
N ALA A 321 -37.57 19.56 10.30
CA ALA A 321 -37.85 20.95 10.67
C ALA A 321 -37.37 22.00 9.65
N GLY A 322 -36.85 21.59 8.48
CA GLY A 322 -36.32 22.48 7.44
C GLY A 322 -34.91 23.04 7.71
N GLY A 323 -34.31 22.72 8.86
CA GLY A 323 -32.91 23.03 9.16
C GLY A 323 -31.95 22.15 8.36
N ARG A 324 -30.79 22.68 7.98
CA ARG A 324 -29.76 21.91 7.26
C ARG A 324 -28.66 21.47 8.23
N LEU A 325 -28.50 20.17 8.40
CA LEU A 325 -27.43 19.57 9.18
C LEU A 325 -26.25 19.30 8.25
N SER A 326 -25.03 19.59 8.69
CA SER A 326 -23.83 19.27 7.92
C SER A 326 -22.67 18.84 8.81
N ALA A 327 -21.92 17.83 8.35
CA ALA A 327 -20.69 17.37 8.96
C ALA A 327 -19.56 17.40 7.94
N THR A 328 -18.35 17.73 8.40
CA THR A 328 -17.15 17.74 7.56
C THR A 328 -16.06 16.90 8.20
N ARG A 329 -15.41 16.06 7.39
CA ARG A 329 -14.25 15.26 7.79
C ARG A 329 -13.29 15.12 6.62
N HIS A 330 -12.10 14.55 6.84
CA HIS A 330 -11.19 14.21 5.76
C HIS A 330 -10.80 12.74 5.78
N TYR A 331 -10.37 12.24 4.62
CA TYR A 331 -9.73 10.94 4.45
C TYR A 331 -8.43 11.09 3.64
N PHE A 332 -7.60 10.05 3.63
CA PHE A 332 -6.37 10.02 2.84
C PHE A 332 -6.62 9.28 1.53
N ALA A 333 -6.47 9.95 0.40
CA ALA A 333 -6.66 9.35 -0.94
C ALA A 333 -5.38 8.68 -1.49
N GLY A 334 -4.24 8.89 -0.81
CA GLY A 334 -2.89 8.64 -1.33
C GLY A 334 -2.35 7.20 -1.23
N THR A 335 -3.16 6.17 -1.49
CA THR A 335 -2.71 4.76 -1.35
C THR A 335 -2.51 4.01 -2.66
N VAL A 336 -2.68 4.63 -3.83
CA VAL A 336 -2.50 3.93 -5.13
C VAL A 336 -1.03 3.73 -5.52
N LEU A 337 -0.15 4.67 -5.18
CA LEU A 337 1.24 4.72 -5.71
C LEU A 337 2.28 5.13 -4.65
N GLY A 338 2.00 4.89 -3.38
CA GLY A 338 2.90 5.23 -2.28
C GLY A 338 2.75 6.67 -1.77
N ARG A 339 3.32 6.91 -0.59
CA ARG A 339 3.20 8.14 0.21
C ARG A 339 3.40 9.40 -0.63
N GLY A 340 2.44 10.32 -0.52
CA GLY A 340 2.62 11.72 -0.84
C GLY A 340 3.19 11.97 -2.24
N ALA A 341 2.46 11.60 -3.28
CA ALA A 341 2.66 12.26 -4.57
C ALA A 341 2.19 13.72 -4.42
N GLY A 342 3.04 14.56 -3.83
CA GLY A 342 2.99 16.00 -4.07
C GLY A 342 3.04 16.25 -5.58
N GLU A 343 2.65 17.45 -6.01
CA GLU A 343 2.64 17.80 -7.43
C GLU A 343 3.93 17.32 -8.13
N PRO A 344 3.81 16.71 -9.33
CA PRO A 344 4.97 16.19 -10.04
C PRO A 344 5.97 17.34 -10.22
N ARG A 345 7.06 17.28 -9.46
CA ARG A 345 8.06 18.34 -9.49
C ARG A 345 8.72 18.37 -10.86
N PRO A 346 9.06 19.55 -11.40
CA PRO A 346 9.60 19.68 -12.75
C PRO A 346 10.84 18.82 -13.02
N TYR A 347 11.63 18.52 -11.99
CA TYR A 347 12.81 17.65 -12.11
C TYR A 347 12.47 16.21 -12.48
N TYR A 348 11.23 15.74 -12.32
CA TYR A 348 10.85 14.41 -12.79
C TYR A 348 10.97 14.27 -14.31
N LEU A 349 10.84 15.37 -15.06
CA LEU A 349 11.09 15.40 -16.50
C LEU A 349 12.57 15.12 -16.84
N LEU A 350 13.50 15.34 -15.90
CA LEU A 350 14.91 15.00 -16.10
C LEU A 350 15.11 13.48 -16.15
N PHE A 351 14.35 12.69 -15.38
CA PHE A 351 14.43 11.23 -15.44
C PHE A 351 13.87 10.70 -16.77
N VAL A 352 12.76 11.27 -17.25
CA VAL A 352 12.20 10.94 -18.58
C VAL A 352 13.20 11.33 -19.68
N GLY A 353 13.80 12.51 -19.59
CA GLY A 353 14.83 12.97 -20.52
C GLY A 353 16.10 12.09 -20.49
N ALA A 354 16.54 11.67 -19.31
CA ALA A 354 17.69 10.78 -19.14
C ALA A 354 17.42 9.39 -19.72
N ALA A 355 16.22 8.84 -19.51
CA ALA A 355 15.81 7.57 -20.10
C ALA A 355 15.73 7.65 -21.64
N ALA A 356 15.16 8.74 -22.17
CA ALA A 356 15.12 8.99 -23.61
C ALA A 356 16.52 9.16 -24.20
N ALA A 357 17.42 9.87 -23.52
CA ALA A 357 18.80 10.04 -23.93
C ALA A 357 19.58 8.70 -23.89
N ALA A 358 19.40 7.89 -22.85
CA ALA A 358 20.00 6.56 -22.75
C ALA A 358 19.53 5.65 -23.88
N TRP A 359 18.22 5.64 -24.16
CA TRP A 359 17.65 4.90 -25.29
C TRP A 359 18.20 5.39 -26.64
N LEU A 360 18.25 6.71 -26.85
CA LEU A 360 18.82 7.31 -28.06
C LEU A 360 20.30 6.94 -28.22
N THR A 361 21.06 6.93 -27.12
CA THR A 361 22.49 6.56 -27.12
C THR A 361 22.65 5.10 -27.52
N LEU A 362 21.81 4.20 -27.02
CA LEU A 362 21.83 2.79 -27.42
C LEU A 362 21.48 2.59 -28.91
N VAL A 363 20.53 3.35 -29.43
CA VAL A 363 20.16 3.31 -30.86
C VAL A 363 21.28 3.85 -31.74
N LEU A 364 21.92 4.95 -31.33
CA LEU A 364 22.98 5.60 -32.11
C LEU A 364 24.33 4.88 -32.02
N ALA A 365 24.61 4.20 -30.91
CA ALA A 365 25.90 3.58 -30.66
C ALA A 365 26.18 2.32 -31.50
N LYS A 366 25.26 1.89 -32.39
CA LYS A 366 25.40 0.75 -33.33
C LYS A 366 26.42 -0.27 -32.84
N LEU A 367 26.02 -1.10 -31.85
CA LEU A 367 26.90 -2.02 -31.11
C LEU A 367 27.48 -3.18 -31.94
N GLU A 368 27.28 -3.20 -33.26
CA GLU A 368 27.90 -4.16 -34.18
C GLU A 368 29.17 -3.57 -34.78
N ARG A 369 30.32 -4.19 -34.52
CA ARG A 369 31.56 -3.91 -35.26
C ARG A 369 31.45 -4.60 -36.63
N GLU A 370 31.11 -3.82 -37.65
CA GLU A 370 31.21 -4.22 -39.07
C GLU A 370 32.67 -4.64 -39.37
N THR A 371 32.86 -5.83 -39.96
CA THR A 371 34.18 -6.41 -40.24
C THR A 371 34.60 -6.06 -41.66
N ASP A 372 35.47 -5.05 -41.79
CA ASP A 372 35.86 -4.33 -43.03
C ASP A 372 36.57 -5.15 -44.14
N ARG A 373 36.46 -6.49 -44.17
CA ARG A 373 37.08 -7.39 -45.16
C ARG A 373 36.20 -8.60 -45.44
N ALA A 374 36.13 -9.04 -46.70
CA ALA A 374 35.53 -10.32 -47.06
C ALA A 374 36.29 -11.49 -46.42
N GLY A 375 35.55 -12.45 -45.90
CA GLY A 375 36.16 -13.59 -45.25
C GLY A 375 35.17 -14.64 -44.79
N VAL A 376 35.74 -15.64 -44.16
CA VAL A 376 35.08 -16.89 -43.88
C VAL A 376 35.03 -17.10 -42.37
N ARG A 377 33.82 -17.25 -41.83
CA ARG A 377 33.57 -17.52 -40.41
C ARG A 377 33.43 -19.02 -40.18
N LEU A 378 34.38 -19.60 -39.45
CA LEU A 378 34.28 -20.99 -39.03
C LEU A 378 33.35 -21.08 -37.82
N LEU A 379 32.19 -21.71 -37.98
CA LEU A 379 31.17 -21.78 -36.91
C LEU A 379 31.39 -22.94 -35.94
N TYR A 380 32.10 -24.00 -36.36
CA TYR A 380 32.29 -25.21 -35.54
C TYR A 380 33.69 -25.84 -35.69
N GLY A 381 34.38 -25.89 -34.56
CA GLY A 381 35.66 -26.55 -34.26
C GLY A 381 35.89 -26.41 -32.75
N SER A 382 36.79 -27.17 -32.12
CA SER A 382 37.02 -27.14 -30.65
C SER A 382 37.56 -25.80 -30.09
N GLN A 383 37.55 -24.72 -30.90
CA GLN A 383 38.00 -23.38 -30.57
C GLN A 383 36.98 -22.34 -31.06
N ALA A 384 36.94 -21.20 -30.37
CA ALA A 384 36.04 -20.06 -30.65
C ALA A 384 36.03 -19.62 -32.13
N THR A 385 34.89 -19.11 -32.60
CA THR A 385 34.66 -18.60 -33.96
C THR A 385 35.82 -17.73 -34.44
N ARG A 386 36.58 -18.22 -35.43
CA ARG A 386 37.67 -17.45 -36.07
C ARG A 386 37.24 -16.95 -37.44
N PHE A 387 37.63 -15.72 -37.73
CA PHE A 387 37.45 -15.09 -39.03
C PHE A 387 38.74 -15.23 -39.84
N PHE A 388 38.65 -15.76 -41.06
CA PHE A 388 39.77 -15.83 -42.00
C PHE A 388 39.49 -14.89 -43.18
N ALA A 389 40.33 -13.88 -43.37
CA ALA A 389 40.18 -12.94 -44.48
C ALA A 389 40.63 -13.58 -45.80
N ILE A 390 39.80 -13.46 -46.84
CA ILE A 390 40.15 -13.89 -48.21
C ILE A 390 40.89 -12.73 -48.89
N ALA A 391 42.20 -12.88 -49.10
CA ALA A 391 43.06 -11.79 -49.60
C ALA A 391 43.64 -12.04 -51.01
N GLY A 392 43.42 -13.21 -51.60
CA GLY A 392 44.03 -13.61 -52.89
C GLY A 392 43.02 -14.13 -53.92
N PRO A 393 43.46 -14.37 -55.17
CA PRO A 393 42.60 -14.83 -56.28
C PRO A 393 42.08 -16.26 -56.09
N GLN A 394 42.74 -17.03 -55.23
CA GLN A 394 42.30 -18.35 -54.78
C GLN A 394 42.53 -18.46 -53.28
N THR A 395 41.61 -19.10 -52.58
CA THR A 395 41.75 -19.45 -51.15
C THR A 395 41.41 -20.91 -50.99
N VAL A 396 42.40 -21.71 -50.61
CA VAL A 396 42.27 -23.15 -50.43
C VAL A 396 41.90 -23.46 -48.98
N ILE A 397 40.83 -24.22 -48.80
CA ILE A 397 40.33 -24.69 -47.51
C ILE A 397 40.54 -26.21 -47.42
N GLY A 398 41.25 -26.66 -46.41
CA GLY A 398 41.60 -28.08 -46.27
C GLY A 398 42.29 -28.42 -44.95
N ALA A 399 42.62 -29.71 -44.79
CA ALA A 399 43.27 -30.21 -43.58
C ALA A 399 44.80 -30.06 -43.61
N ALA A 400 45.38 -29.70 -44.76
CA ALA A 400 46.82 -29.62 -44.91
C ALA A 400 47.40 -28.34 -44.27
N PRO A 401 48.64 -28.36 -43.76
CA PRO A 401 49.27 -27.19 -43.14
C PRO A 401 49.57 -26.04 -44.11
N ASP A 402 49.60 -26.33 -45.41
CA ASP A 402 49.87 -25.40 -46.51
C ASP A 402 48.60 -24.81 -47.14
N ALA A 403 47.40 -25.18 -46.64
CA ALA A 403 46.14 -24.55 -47.05
C ALA A 403 45.97 -23.16 -46.42
N ASP A 404 45.44 -22.20 -47.18
CA ASP A 404 45.18 -20.82 -46.71
C ASP A 404 44.26 -20.78 -45.49
N VAL A 405 43.28 -21.69 -45.44
CA VAL A 405 42.46 -21.97 -44.26
C VAL A 405 42.65 -23.43 -43.87
N SER A 406 43.63 -23.67 -43.00
CA SER A 406 43.93 -25.00 -42.48
C SER A 406 43.03 -25.36 -41.30
N ILE A 407 42.24 -26.43 -41.44
CA ILE A 407 41.34 -26.95 -40.40
C ILE A 407 41.90 -28.30 -39.93
N ALA A 408 42.76 -28.24 -38.91
CA ALA A 408 43.35 -29.42 -38.30
C ALA A 408 42.36 -30.16 -37.38
N GLY A 409 42.40 -31.50 -37.38
CA GLY A 409 41.64 -32.33 -36.43
C GLY A 409 40.33 -32.94 -36.94
N ASN A 410 39.92 -32.70 -38.20
CA ASN A 410 38.83 -33.43 -38.84
C ASN A 410 39.38 -34.48 -39.83
N PRO A 411 39.35 -35.80 -39.49
CA PRO A 411 39.91 -36.85 -40.34
C PRO A 411 39.13 -37.09 -41.64
N SER A 412 37.92 -36.53 -41.77
CA SER A 412 37.09 -36.65 -42.97
C SER A 412 37.35 -35.55 -44.00
N LEU A 413 38.14 -34.52 -43.64
CA LEU A 413 38.49 -33.42 -44.52
C LEU A 413 39.76 -33.77 -45.31
N LYS A 414 39.76 -33.50 -46.62
CA LYS A 414 40.91 -33.75 -47.50
C LYS A 414 41.98 -32.66 -47.31
N ALA A 415 43.21 -32.96 -47.74
CA ALA A 415 44.35 -32.03 -47.71
C ALA A 415 44.00 -30.67 -48.36
N SER A 416 43.40 -30.70 -49.55
CA SER A 416 42.69 -29.58 -50.18
C SER A 416 41.27 -30.06 -50.47
N HIS A 417 40.27 -29.48 -49.81
CA HIS A 417 38.89 -29.98 -49.87
C HIS A 417 37.98 -29.08 -50.70
N ALA A 418 38.13 -27.76 -50.57
CA ALA A 418 37.44 -26.79 -51.40
C ALA A 418 38.31 -25.54 -51.61
N THR A 419 38.19 -24.95 -52.78
CA THR A 419 38.88 -23.71 -53.15
C THR A 419 37.85 -22.65 -53.50
N ILE A 420 37.93 -21.51 -52.84
CA ILE A 420 37.15 -20.32 -53.22
C ILE A 420 38.00 -19.53 -54.21
N LEU A 421 37.48 -19.36 -55.43
CA LEU A 421 38.10 -18.57 -56.49
C LEU A 421 37.42 -17.21 -56.58
N PHE A 422 38.22 -16.15 -56.65
CA PHE A 422 37.74 -14.79 -56.90
C PHE A 422 38.00 -14.40 -58.35
N ASP A 423 36.94 -14.15 -59.11
CA ASP A 423 37.01 -13.66 -60.49
C ASP A 423 36.99 -12.12 -60.48
N GLU A 424 38.16 -11.48 -60.63
CA GLU A 424 38.31 -10.02 -60.60
C GLU A 424 37.51 -9.30 -61.69
N ALA A 425 37.32 -9.93 -62.86
CA ALA A 425 36.62 -9.31 -63.99
C ALA A 425 35.11 -9.24 -63.77
N LYS A 426 34.55 -10.21 -63.02
CA LYS A 426 33.12 -10.28 -62.70
C LYS A 426 32.80 -9.85 -61.27
N ASN A 427 33.82 -9.71 -60.42
CA ASN A 427 33.73 -9.44 -59.00
C ASN A 427 32.81 -10.46 -58.29
N VAL A 428 33.10 -11.75 -58.51
CA VAL A 428 32.29 -12.88 -58.01
C VAL A 428 33.19 -13.93 -57.36
N TYR A 429 32.78 -14.40 -56.19
CA TYR A 429 33.37 -15.57 -55.53
C TYR A 429 32.67 -16.86 -55.97
N THR A 430 33.45 -17.88 -56.34
CA THR A 430 32.94 -19.19 -56.73
C THR A 430 33.66 -20.27 -55.93
N ILE A 431 32.92 -21.13 -55.23
CA ILE A 431 33.48 -22.33 -54.63
C ILE A 431 33.63 -23.41 -55.69
N VAL A 432 34.79 -24.07 -55.69
CA VAL A 432 35.10 -25.24 -56.49
C VAL A 432 35.67 -26.29 -55.55
N ALA A 433 35.10 -27.50 -55.56
CA ALA A 433 35.57 -28.59 -54.72
C ALA A 433 35.75 -29.86 -55.56
N ASP A 434 36.79 -30.64 -55.26
CA ASP A 434 37.04 -31.93 -55.93
C ASP A 434 36.10 -33.04 -55.43
N SER A 435 35.29 -32.77 -54.41
CA SER A 435 34.27 -33.66 -53.88
C SER A 435 33.01 -32.86 -53.55
N PRO A 436 31.81 -33.46 -53.57
CA PRO A 436 30.58 -32.72 -53.35
C PRO A 436 30.59 -32.04 -51.99
N VAL A 437 30.52 -30.70 -51.98
CA VAL A 437 30.34 -29.89 -50.77
C VAL A 437 28.91 -29.37 -50.73
N SER A 438 28.36 -29.18 -49.54
CA SER A 438 27.00 -28.65 -49.43
C SER A 438 27.04 -27.14 -49.22
N VAL A 439 26.31 -26.38 -50.04
CA VAL A 439 26.11 -24.93 -49.88
C VAL A 439 24.62 -24.68 -49.69
N ASN A 440 24.24 -24.11 -48.55
CA ASN A 440 22.86 -23.96 -48.10
C ASN A 440 22.08 -25.29 -48.23
N ASN A 441 22.67 -26.37 -47.73
CA ASN A 441 22.10 -27.72 -47.74
C ASN A 441 21.92 -28.37 -49.12
N HIS A 442 22.51 -27.80 -50.18
CA HIS A 442 22.53 -28.39 -51.52
C HIS A 442 23.94 -28.85 -51.93
N ASN A 443 24.08 -30.11 -52.34
CA ASN A 443 25.36 -30.67 -52.79
C ASN A 443 25.76 -30.09 -54.15
N VAL A 444 26.93 -29.44 -54.18
CA VAL A 444 27.49 -28.78 -55.35
C VAL A 444 28.99 -29.05 -55.45
N VAL A 445 29.47 -29.12 -56.69
CA VAL A 445 30.92 -29.22 -57.00
C VAL A 445 31.47 -27.85 -57.39
N ARG A 446 30.62 -27.00 -58.00
CA ARG A 446 30.93 -25.61 -58.33
C ARG A 446 29.68 -24.75 -58.15
N ARG A 447 29.79 -23.66 -57.38
CA ARG A 447 28.67 -22.71 -57.19
C ARG A 447 29.19 -21.31 -56.91
N ARG A 448 28.49 -20.30 -57.43
CA ARG A 448 28.69 -18.90 -57.07
C ARG A 448 28.23 -18.68 -55.63
N LEU A 449 29.06 -18.05 -54.82
CA LEU A 449 28.75 -17.73 -53.42
C LEU A 449 28.13 -16.33 -53.33
N GLU A 450 27.21 -16.18 -52.39
CA GLU A 450 26.64 -14.91 -51.95
C GLU A 450 26.90 -14.72 -50.44
N SER A 451 27.00 -13.47 -49.97
CA SER A 451 27.20 -13.20 -48.55
C SER A 451 26.08 -13.83 -47.71
N GLY A 452 26.47 -14.58 -46.66
CA GLY A 452 25.57 -15.37 -45.82
C GLY A 452 25.47 -16.84 -46.20
N ASP A 453 26.09 -17.28 -47.30
CA ASP A 453 26.07 -18.69 -47.71
C ASP A 453 26.78 -19.60 -46.69
N VAL A 454 26.07 -20.66 -46.29
CA VAL A 454 26.55 -21.69 -45.36
C VAL A 454 27.12 -22.86 -46.16
N ILE A 455 28.42 -23.03 -46.08
CA ILE A 455 29.19 -24.09 -46.72
C ILE A 455 29.49 -25.17 -45.67
N ASN A 456 29.06 -26.41 -45.90
CA ASN A 456 29.40 -27.54 -45.06
C ASN A 456 30.27 -28.54 -45.85
N MET A 457 31.47 -28.75 -45.31
CA MET A 457 32.54 -29.59 -45.84
C MET A 457 32.84 -30.70 -44.84
N ALA A 458 32.29 -31.89 -45.08
CA ALA A 458 32.52 -33.08 -44.25
C ALA A 458 32.31 -32.85 -42.73
N GLY A 459 31.24 -32.12 -42.37
CA GLY A 459 30.88 -31.82 -40.98
C GLY A 459 31.43 -30.49 -40.46
N THR A 460 32.33 -29.83 -41.19
CA THR A 460 32.80 -28.49 -40.84
C THR A 460 31.94 -27.43 -41.53
N VAL A 461 31.27 -26.59 -40.71
CA VAL A 461 30.37 -25.53 -41.18
C VAL A 461 31.07 -24.18 -41.22
N VAL A 462 30.94 -23.53 -42.36
CA VAL A 462 31.70 -22.36 -42.75
C VAL A 462 30.75 -21.36 -43.39
N VAL A 463 30.71 -20.12 -42.92
CA VAL A 463 29.88 -19.07 -43.53
C VAL A 463 30.74 -18.10 -44.31
N PHE A 464 30.35 -17.88 -45.56
CA PHE A 464 30.97 -16.90 -46.44
C PHE A 464 30.34 -15.52 -46.21
N ASP A 465 31.19 -14.51 -46.02
CA ASP A 465 30.78 -13.11 -45.86
C ASP A 465 31.57 -12.23 -46.84
N GLU A 466 30.86 -11.57 -47.75
CA GLU A 466 31.44 -10.91 -48.93
C GLU A 466 31.80 -9.43 -48.73
N GLU A 467 31.76 -8.83 -47.52
CA GLU A 467 31.83 -7.35 -47.38
C GLU A 467 32.89 -6.66 -48.28
N LEU A 468 32.37 -6.09 -49.38
CA LEU A 468 33.11 -5.45 -50.45
C LEU A 468 33.30 -4.00 -50.07
N ALA A 469 34.56 -3.57 -50.05
CA ALA A 469 35.00 -2.20 -50.13
C ALA A 469 34.09 -1.38 -51.07
N LYS A 470 33.16 -0.61 -50.52
CA LYS A 470 32.57 0.51 -51.24
C LYS A 470 33.66 1.56 -51.40
N GLY A 471 34.50 1.42 -52.42
CA GLY A 471 35.29 2.53 -52.94
C GLY A 471 34.38 3.73 -53.22
N PRO A 472 34.81 4.97 -52.95
CA PRO A 472 33.94 6.13 -52.94
C PRO A 472 33.31 6.35 -54.32
N LYS A 473 31.98 6.41 -54.38
CA LYS A 473 31.25 6.83 -55.59
C LYS A 473 31.71 8.23 -55.98
N GLY A 474 32.35 8.35 -57.14
CA GLY A 474 32.69 9.62 -57.77
C GLY A 474 31.46 10.50 -58.02
N PRO A 475 31.65 11.84 -58.15
CA PRO A 475 30.57 12.81 -58.11
C PRO A 475 29.70 12.72 -59.38
N LYS A 476 28.38 12.55 -59.20
CA LYS A 476 27.41 12.70 -60.28
C LYS A 476 27.33 14.17 -60.69
N GLY A 477 27.55 14.42 -61.97
CA GLY A 477 27.56 15.73 -62.60
C GLY A 477 26.23 16.49 -62.46
N ALA A 478 26.36 17.80 -62.31
CA ALA A 478 25.30 18.77 -62.44
C ALA A 478 25.28 19.31 -63.88
N GLU A 479 24.39 18.79 -64.71
CA GLU A 479 23.74 19.54 -65.80
C GLU A 479 22.32 19.83 -65.27
N GLY A 480 21.79 21.05 -65.25
CA GLY A 480 21.90 22.11 -66.22
C GLY A 480 20.48 22.43 -66.68
N GLY A 481 19.83 23.42 -66.07
CA GLY A 481 18.43 23.74 -66.35
C GLY A 481 18.04 25.16 -65.94
N LYS A 482 18.67 26.17 -66.57
CA LYS A 482 18.16 27.55 -66.63
C LYS A 482 16.92 27.62 -67.53
N ARG A 483 15.92 28.39 -67.09
CA ARG A 483 15.04 29.33 -67.86
C ARG A 483 13.81 29.60 -66.97
N ARG A 484 13.26 30.81 -66.88
CA ARG A 484 13.67 32.17 -67.20
C ARG A 484 12.62 33.05 -66.52
#